data_AF-B1N585-F1
#
_entry.id   AF-B1N585-F1
#
_cell.length_a   1.000
_cell.length_b   1.000
_cell.length_c   1.000
_cell.angle_alpha   90.00
_cell.angle_beta   90.00
_cell.angle_gamma   90.00
#
_symmetry.space_group_name_H-M   'P 1'
#
loop_
_entity.id
_entity.type
_entity.pdbx_description
1 polymer ?
#
loop_
_entity_poly.entity_id
_entity_poly.type
_entity_poly.pdbx_seq_one_letter_code
_entity_poly.pdbx_strand_id
1 'polypeptide(L)'
;MSEIKYKKLTTKLDKGLNLCLFETIFNWRQVNGLKHDDYTRYRRFCSRRIKRIRQKVQLINKWEKKQFKQLKLVAEHMKTSECLMIPLLKVERCWAYANELQPVDETEARKGHHQKRRLHKMKQYCEEFIGLMKGCNKRTQREITAYNLYMKGMVAFEDHQYEDALKYYFKSITIIGYIDAEMSEESKIIFRDIVDDANAKIRVCKK
;
A
#
# COMPACT_ATOMS: atom_id res chain seq x y z
N MET A 1 23.78 22.80 14.95
CA MET A 1 22.72 22.34 14.03
C MET A 1 23.39 21.71 12.82
N SER A 2 23.71 20.42 12.89
CA SER A 2 24.42 19.70 11.83
C SER A 2 23.47 19.39 10.67
N GLU A 3 23.80 19.91 9.48
CA GLU A 3 23.12 19.61 8.23
C GLU A 3 23.28 18.13 7.89
N ILE A 4 22.15 17.41 7.84
CA ILE A 4 22.10 16.03 7.35
C ILE A 4 22.29 16.09 5.82
N LYS A 5 23.52 15.85 5.36
CA LYS A 5 23.83 15.64 3.94
C LYS A 5 23.27 14.28 3.49
N TYR A 6 22.14 14.28 2.81
CA TYR A 6 21.63 13.11 2.11
C TYR A 6 22.61 12.74 0.99
N LYS A 7 23.31 11.62 1.16
CA LYS A 7 24.16 11.01 0.12
C LYS A 7 23.25 10.64 -1.05
N LYS A 8 23.33 11.37 -2.16
CA LYS A 8 22.68 10.98 -3.43
C LYS A 8 23.32 9.67 -3.89
N LEU A 9 22.65 8.54 -3.65
CA LEU A 9 22.94 7.29 -4.35
C LEU A 9 22.56 7.51 -5.83
N THR A 10 23.56 7.84 -6.64
CA THR A 10 23.43 7.95 -8.09
C THR A 10 23.55 6.58 -8.74
N THR A 11 22.65 5.66 -8.41
CA THR A 11 22.37 4.53 -9.30
C THR A 11 21.59 5.09 -10.48
N LYS A 12 22.06 4.86 -11.71
CA LYS A 12 21.33 5.22 -12.94
C LYS A 12 19.93 4.63 -12.83
N LEU A 13 18.93 5.46 -12.55
CA LEU A 13 17.55 5.01 -12.50
C LEU A 13 17.16 4.53 -13.90
N ASP A 14 16.65 3.30 -13.99
CA ASP A 14 16.01 2.79 -15.20
C ASP A 14 15.01 3.83 -15.72
N LYS A 15 14.96 4.02 -17.06
CA LYS A 15 14.01 4.93 -17.71
C LYS A 15 12.58 4.55 -17.28
N GLY A 16 11.84 5.49 -16.71
CA GLY A 16 10.46 5.27 -16.29
C GLY A 16 10.09 6.03 -15.03
N LEU A 17 8.82 5.99 -14.68
CA LEU A 17 8.33 6.67 -13.49
C LEU A 17 8.86 6.01 -12.21
N ASN A 18 9.42 6.82 -11.32
CA ASN A 18 9.98 6.36 -10.07
C ASN A 18 9.09 6.72 -8.88
N LEU A 19 8.82 5.73 -8.06
CA LEU A 19 8.23 5.84 -6.74
C LEU A 19 9.02 4.91 -5.81
N CYS A 20 9.75 5.48 -4.85
CA CYS A 20 10.31 4.73 -3.71
C CYS A 20 9.16 4.40 -2.77
N LEU A 21 8.43 3.33 -3.04
CA LEU A 21 7.14 3.01 -2.43
C LEU A 21 7.31 2.76 -0.93
N PHE A 22 8.28 1.94 -0.53
CA PHE A 22 8.46 1.59 0.88
C PHE A 22 8.91 2.80 1.72
N GLU A 23 9.86 3.59 1.20
CA GLU A 23 10.28 4.86 1.81
C GLU A 23 9.10 5.84 1.95
N THR A 24 8.27 5.93 0.90
CA THR A 24 7.08 6.80 0.91
C THR A 24 6.08 6.35 1.98
N ILE A 25 5.83 5.04 2.09
CA ILE A 25 4.96 4.46 3.13
C ILE A 25 5.53 4.76 4.51
N PHE A 26 6.82 4.50 4.73
CA PHE A 26 7.49 4.77 6.01
C PHE A 26 7.26 6.21 6.47
N ASN A 27 7.58 7.18 5.61
CA ASN A 27 7.43 8.59 5.92
C ASN A 27 5.99 8.97 6.22
N TRP A 28 5.02 8.42 5.49
CA TRP A 28 3.61 8.66 5.78
C TRP A 28 3.18 8.06 7.11
N ARG A 29 3.53 6.81 7.39
CA ARG A 29 3.14 6.09 8.60
C ARG A 29 3.73 6.75 9.86
N GLN A 30 5.02 7.08 9.83
CA GLN A 30 5.74 7.70 10.95
C GLN A 30 5.15 9.06 11.35
N VAL A 31 4.88 9.93 10.37
CA VAL A 31 4.40 11.30 10.65
C VAL A 31 2.92 11.32 11.02
N ASN A 32 2.11 10.37 10.53
CA ASN A 32 0.66 10.47 10.55
C ASN A 32 -0.05 9.50 11.52
N GLY A 33 0.60 9.14 12.62
CA GLY A 33 -0.05 8.52 13.79
C GLY A 33 0.31 7.07 14.07
N LEU A 34 0.88 6.34 13.10
CA LEU A 34 1.15 4.91 13.30
C LEU A 34 2.33 4.61 14.23
N LYS A 35 3.12 5.61 14.62
CA LYS A 35 4.06 5.47 15.73
C LYS A 35 3.36 5.12 17.06
N HIS A 36 2.07 5.44 17.17
CA HIS A 36 1.22 5.19 18.35
C HIS A 36 -0.03 4.39 17.99
N ASP A 37 0.01 3.60 16.91
CA ASP A 37 -1.12 2.78 16.43
C ASP A 37 -2.44 3.56 16.17
N ASP A 38 -2.36 4.86 15.87
CA ASP A 38 -3.53 5.67 15.54
C ASP A 38 -3.91 5.50 14.06
N TYR A 39 -4.55 4.37 13.75
CA TYR A 39 -5.05 4.02 12.42
C TYR A 39 -6.12 5.00 11.92
N THR A 40 -6.91 5.58 12.82
CA THR A 40 -7.97 6.54 12.48
C THR A 40 -7.36 7.83 11.90
N ARG A 41 -6.33 8.37 12.56
CA ARG A 41 -5.57 9.53 12.08
C ARG A 41 -4.89 9.24 10.75
N TYR A 42 -4.26 8.07 10.62
CA TYR A 42 -3.60 7.68 9.38
C TYR A 42 -4.57 7.56 8.20
N ARG A 43 -5.74 6.95 8.42
CA ARG A 43 -6.82 6.85 7.42
C ARG A 43 -7.35 8.22 6.98
N ARG A 44 -7.52 9.16 7.92
CA ARG A 44 -7.93 10.54 7.63
C ARG A 44 -6.85 11.29 6.84
N PHE A 45 -5.58 11.07 7.16
CA PHE A 45 -4.46 11.57 6.36
C PHE A 45 -4.55 11.06 4.92
N CYS A 46 -4.69 9.75 4.72
CA CYS A 46 -4.76 9.15 3.38
C CYS A 46 -5.90 9.75 2.56
N SER A 47 -7.09 9.90 3.16
CA SER A 47 -8.26 10.50 2.50
C SER A 47 -8.01 11.95 2.06
N ARG A 48 -7.43 12.77 2.94
CA ARG A 48 -7.09 14.17 2.62
C ARG A 48 -6.00 14.25 1.55
N ARG A 49 -4.97 13.41 1.64
CA ARG A 49 -3.86 13.37 0.68
C ARG A 49 -4.34 12.96 -0.71
N ILE A 50 -5.20 11.94 -0.82
CA ILE A 50 -5.85 11.56 -2.09
C ILE A 50 -6.59 12.75 -2.70
N LYS A 51 -7.42 13.46 -1.90
CA LYS A 51 -8.18 14.62 -2.39
C LYS A 51 -7.25 15.70 -2.94
N ARG A 52 -6.21 16.07 -2.18
CA ARG A 52 -5.25 17.11 -2.58
C ARG A 52 -4.48 16.73 -3.84
N ILE A 53 -3.98 15.50 -3.92
CA ILE A 53 -3.24 15.05 -5.11
C ILE A 53 -4.17 15.04 -6.32
N ARG A 54 -5.39 14.50 -6.21
CA ARG A 54 -6.37 14.52 -7.32
C ARG A 54 -6.68 15.92 -7.82
N GLN A 55 -6.82 16.89 -6.93
CA GLN A 55 -7.00 18.30 -7.29
C GLN A 55 -5.76 18.85 -8.00
N LYS A 56 -4.55 18.55 -7.50
CA LYS A 56 -3.29 19.00 -8.10
C LYS A 56 -3.09 18.44 -9.51
N VAL A 57 -3.29 17.14 -9.71
CA VAL A 57 -3.09 16.47 -11.01
C VAL A 57 -4.32 16.48 -11.91
N GLN A 58 -5.39 17.19 -11.52
CA GLN A 58 -6.66 17.29 -12.23
C GLN A 58 -7.36 15.93 -12.52
N LEU A 59 -7.07 14.90 -11.73
CA LEU A 59 -7.76 13.60 -11.76
C LEU A 59 -8.95 13.60 -10.81
N ILE A 60 -9.85 14.56 -11.00
CA ILE A 60 -11.03 14.77 -10.17
C ILE A 60 -12.26 14.03 -10.72
N ASN A 61 -13.13 13.60 -9.82
CA ASN A 61 -14.44 13.10 -10.22
C ASN A 61 -15.28 14.26 -10.74
N LYS A 62 -16.14 14.00 -11.72
CA LYS A 62 -16.96 15.03 -12.35
C LYS A 62 -18.42 14.86 -11.95
N TRP A 63 -19.11 15.98 -11.85
CA TRP A 63 -20.56 16.02 -11.78
C TRP A 63 -21.07 16.46 -13.15
N GLU A 64 -21.77 15.58 -13.84
CA GLU A 64 -22.35 15.87 -15.15
C GLU A 64 -23.85 15.63 -15.06
N LYS A 65 -24.67 16.63 -15.45
CA LYS A 65 -26.14 16.51 -15.47
C LYS A 65 -26.73 15.95 -14.16
N LYS A 66 -26.25 16.45 -13.01
CA LYS A 66 -26.62 15.99 -11.65
C LYS A 66 -26.26 14.52 -11.33
N GLN A 67 -25.50 13.84 -12.19
CA GLN A 67 -24.98 12.50 -11.95
C GLN A 67 -23.50 12.55 -11.59
N PHE A 68 -23.14 11.81 -10.54
CA PHE A 68 -21.75 11.64 -10.13
C PHE A 68 -21.04 10.66 -11.06
N LYS A 69 -20.01 11.12 -11.78
CA LYS A 69 -19.14 10.29 -12.60
C LYS A 69 -17.79 10.10 -11.91
N GLN A 70 -17.56 8.89 -11.41
CA GLN A 70 -16.29 8.52 -10.82
C GLN A 70 -15.21 8.39 -11.91
N LEU A 71 -14.10 9.10 -11.74
CA LEU A 71 -12.94 8.94 -12.62
C LEU A 71 -12.24 7.62 -12.31
N LYS A 72 -12.27 6.69 -13.27
CA LYS A 72 -11.47 5.46 -13.26
C LYS A 72 -10.04 5.82 -13.64
N LEU A 73 -9.08 5.35 -12.85
CA LEU A 73 -7.67 5.54 -13.15
C LEU A 73 -7.29 4.57 -14.28
N VAL A 74 -6.50 5.04 -15.24
CA VAL A 74 -5.94 4.24 -16.33
C VAL A 74 -4.45 4.56 -16.41
N ALA A 75 -3.67 3.67 -17.04
CA ALA A 75 -2.22 3.80 -17.10
C ALA A 75 -1.77 5.14 -17.75
N GLU A 76 -2.54 5.66 -18.71
CA GLU A 76 -2.29 6.95 -19.39
C GLU A 76 -2.31 8.16 -18.43
N HIS A 77 -3.01 8.05 -17.30
CA HIS A 77 -3.05 9.09 -16.28
C HIS A 77 -1.76 9.13 -15.43
N MET A 78 -0.94 8.07 -15.46
CA MET A 78 0.25 7.92 -14.62
C MET A 78 1.46 8.63 -15.22
N LYS A 79 1.37 9.95 -15.35
CA LYS A 79 2.42 10.80 -15.94
C LYS A 79 3.50 11.20 -14.94
N THR A 80 3.14 11.33 -13.66
CA THR A 80 4.04 11.76 -12.58
C THR A 80 3.98 10.79 -11.40
N SER A 81 5.03 10.78 -10.57
CA SER A 81 5.09 9.92 -9.38
C SER A 81 3.96 10.21 -8.39
N GLU A 82 3.50 11.46 -8.35
CA GLU A 82 2.32 11.87 -7.58
C GLU A 82 1.04 11.17 -8.03
N CYS A 83 0.88 10.89 -9.34
CA CYS A 83 -0.27 10.12 -9.83
C CYS A 83 -0.28 8.70 -9.26
N LEU A 84 0.89 8.05 -9.15
CA LEU A 84 1.04 6.71 -8.54
C LEU A 84 0.80 6.70 -7.04
N MET A 85 0.98 7.83 -6.36
CA MET A 85 0.64 7.93 -4.94
C MET A 85 -0.88 7.76 -4.72
N ILE A 86 -1.74 8.08 -5.69
CA ILE A 86 -3.20 7.91 -5.54
C ILE A 86 -3.60 6.45 -5.34
N PRO A 87 -3.26 5.49 -6.22
CA PRO A 87 -3.59 4.08 -6.00
C PRO A 87 -2.91 3.52 -4.75
N LEU A 88 -1.66 3.90 -4.45
CA LEU A 88 -1.00 3.51 -3.20
C LEU A 88 -1.78 3.97 -1.95
N LEU A 89 -2.18 5.24 -1.90
CA LEU A 89 -2.97 5.79 -0.78
C LEU A 89 -4.36 5.17 -0.68
N LYS A 90 -4.96 4.70 -1.79
CA LYS A 90 -6.23 3.96 -1.74
C LYS A 90 -6.06 2.64 -1.00
N VAL A 91 -4.96 1.91 -1.28
CA VAL A 91 -4.61 0.65 -0.61
C VAL A 91 -4.31 0.92 0.86
N GLU A 92 -3.40 1.85 1.18
CA GLU A 92 -3.05 2.22 2.56
C GLU A 92 -4.26 2.69 3.37
N ARG A 93 -5.20 3.43 2.76
CA ARG A 93 -6.44 3.83 3.44
C ARG A 93 -7.32 2.65 3.79
N CYS A 94 -7.46 1.66 2.89
CA CYS A 94 -8.22 0.45 3.16
C CYS A 94 -7.55 -0.41 4.22
N TRP A 95 -6.23 -0.57 4.14
CA TRP A 95 -5.42 -1.24 5.15
C TRP A 95 -5.59 -0.58 6.53
N ALA A 96 -5.41 0.73 6.63
CA ALA A 96 -5.59 1.46 7.88
C ALA A 96 -7.00 1.31 8.45
N TYR A 97 -8.03 1.34 7.59
CA TYR A 97 -9.40 1.14 8.04
C TYR A 97 -9.67 -0.29 8.51
N ALA A 98 -9.06 -1.29 7.86
CA ALA A 98 -9.19 -2.67 8.31
C ALA A 98 -8.54 -2.88 9.69
N ASN A 99 -7.39 -2.25 9.96
CA ASN A 99 -6.74 -2.32 11.28
C ASN A 99 -7.55 -1.55 12.36
N GLU A 100 -8.12 -0.39 12.03
CA GLU A 100 -9.04 0.33 12.94
C GLU A 100 -10.28 -0.51 13.31
N LEU A 101 -10.72 -1.37 12.40
CA LEU A 101 -11.92 -2.20 12.56
C LEU A 101 -11.65 -3.61 13.08
N GLN A 102 -10.42 -3.91 13.51
CA GLN A 102 -10.12 -5.23 14.03
C GLN A 102 -11.01 -5.53 15.25
N PRO A 103 -11.82 -6.62 15.21
CA PRO A 103 -12.66 -6.99 16.34
C PRO A 103 -11.77 -7.48 17.49
N VAL A 104 -12.11 -7.09 18.72
CA VAL A 104 -11.40 -7.55 19.92
C VAL A 104 -11.82 -8.99 20.27
N ASP A 105 -13.09 -9.30 20.05
CA ASP A 105 -13.70 -10.60 20.31
C ASP A 105 -14.88 -10.86 19.35
N GLU A 106 -15.54 -12.01 19.51
CA GLU A 106 -16.67 -12.45 18.69
C GLU A 106 -17.93 -11.59 18.87
N THR A 107 -18.04 -10.82 19.96
CA THR A 107 -19.20 -9.94 20.22
C THR A 107 -19.24 -8.77 19.24
N GLU A 108 -18.08 -8.36 18.71
CA GLU A 108 -17.95 -7.31 17.68
C GLU A 108 -18.16 -7.83 16.25
N ALA A 109 -18.99 -8.87 16.04
CA ALA A 109 -19.24 -9.48 14.73
C ALA A 109 -19.55 -8.45 13.63
N ARG A 110 -20.36 -7.42 13.90
CA ARG A 110 -20.68 -6.35 12.93
C ARG A 110 -19.44 -5.58 12.47
N LYS A 111 -18.50 -5.34 13.39
CA LYS A 111 -17.22 -4.67 13.11
C LYS A 111 -16.34 -5.56 12.24
N GLY A 112 -16.27 -6.86 12.54
CA GLY A 112 -15.58 -7.87 11.73
C GLY A 112 -16.14 -7.94 10.29
N HIS A 113 -17.46 -7.94 10.10
CA HIS A 113 -18.06 -7.89 8.76
C HIS A 113 -17.66 -6.62 8.00
N HIS A 114 -17.59 -5.47 8.68
CA HIS A 114 -17.16 -4.22 8.06
C HIS A 114 -15.66 -4.22 7.72
N GLN A 115 -14.82 -4.78 8.60
CA GLN A 115 -13.40 -5.01 8.35
C GLN A 115 -13.21 -5.85 7.09
N LYS A 116 -13.91 -6.99 6.98
CA LYS A 116 -13.88 -7.87 5.81
C LYS A 116 -14.22 -7.13 4.50
N ARG A 117 -15.26 -6.28 4.53
CA ARG A 117 -15.60 -5.43 3.37
C ARG A 117 -14.48 -4.47 2.99
N ARG A 118 -13.72 -3.94 3.97
CA ARG A 118 -12.56 -3.07 3.69
C ARG A 118 -11.38 -3.82 3.11
N LEU A 119 -11.11 -5.02 3.60
CA LEU A 119 -10.09 -5.93 3.06
C LEU A 119 -10.40 -6.34 1.62
N HIS A 120 -11.65 -6.72 1.34
CA HIS A 120 -12.08 -7.06 -0.03
C HIS A 120 -11.95 -5.85 -0.96
N LYS A 121 -12.25 -4.64 -0.45
CA LYS A 121 -12.03 -3.41 -1.22
C LYS A 121 -10.54 -3.13 -1.46
N MET A 122 -9.68 -3.48 -0.51
CA MET A 122 -8.23 -3.40 -0.64
C MET A 122 -7.72 -4.27 -1.79
N LYS A 123 -8.20 -5.52 -1.88
CA LYS A 123 -7.87 -6.44 -2.99
C LYS A 123 -8.16 -5.84 -4.36
N GLN A 124 -9.36 -5.25 -4.52
CA GLN A 124 -9.74 -4.54 -5.76
C GLN A 124 -8.76 -3.39 -6.09
N TYR A 125 -8.37 -2.60 -5.10
CA TYR A 125 -7.40 -1.53 -5.32
C TYR A 125 -5.98 -2.02 -5.60
N CYS A 126 -5.57 -3.17 -5.06
CA CYS A 126 -4.30 -3.80 -5.41
C CYS A 126 -4.28 -4.23 -6.89
N GLU A 127 -5.38 -4.81 -7.37
CA GLU A 127 -5.54 -5.20 -8.78
C GLU A 127 -5.55 -4.00 -9.72
N GLU A 128 -6.29 -2.94 -9.36
CA GLU A 128 -6.21 -1.65 -10.05
C GLU A 128 -4.76 -1.14 -10.09
N PHE A 129 -4.03 -1.20 -8.96
CA PHE A 129 -2.69 -0.65 -8.86
C PHE A 129 -1.67 -1.37 -9.76
N ILE A 130 -1.72 -2.71 -9.84
CA ILE A 130 -0.87 -3.50 -10.75
C ILE A 130 -1.12 -3.09 -12.21
N GLY A 131 -2.36 -2.81 -12.61
CA GLY A 131 -2.66 -2.36 -13.97
C GLY A 131 -2.06 -1.00 -14.32
N LEU A 132 -1.74 -0.17 -13.32
CA LEU A 132 -1.27 1.21 -13.47
C LEU A 132 0.27 1.33 -13.50
N MET A 133 1.01 0.27 -13.15
CA MET A 133 2.47 0.36 -12.99
C MET A 133 3.29 0.15 -14.28
N LYS A 134 2.64 -0.10 -15.45
CA LYS A 134 3.32 -0.44 -16.72
C LYS A 134 4.38 0.58 -17.17
N GLY A 135 4.22 1.87 -16.85
CA GLY A 135 5.17 2.94 -17.19
C GLY A 135 6.23 3.22 -16.12
N CYS A 136 6.28 2.43 -15.04
CA CYS A 136 7.23 2.62 -13.94
C CYS A 136 8.57 1.98 -14.26
N ASN A 137 9.63 2.43 -13.60
CA ASN A 137 10.92 1.73 -13.63
C ASN A 137 10.82 0.33 -12.97
N LYS A 138 11.79 -0.54 -13.23
CA LYS A 138 11.76 -1.93 -12.73
C LYS A 138 11.73 -2.02 -11.21
N ARG A 139 12.45 -1.13 -10.52
CA ARG A 139 12.48 -1.07 -9.06
C ARG A 139 11.09 -0.80 -8.49
N THR A 140 10.43 0.27 -8.92
CA THR A 140 9.07 0.62 -8.51
C THR A 140 8.08 -0.48 -8.85
N GLN A 141 8.20 -1.11 -10.03
CA GLN A 141 7.35 -2.26 -10.37
C GLN A 141 7.51 -3.42 -9.38
N ARG A 142 8.75 -3.74 -8.97
CA ARG A 142 9.02 -4.79 -7.97
C ARG A 142 8.45 -4.42 -6.60
N GLU A 143 8.68 -3.20 -6.13
CA GLU A 143 8.16 -2.72 -4.84
C GLU A 143 6.63 -2.74 -4.81
N ILE A 144 5.97 -2.25 -5.87
CA ILE A 144 4.51 -2.30 -6.03
C ILE A 144 4.01 -3.74 -6.04
N THR A 145 4.70 -4.63 -6.77
CA THR A 145 4.30 -6.05 -6.87
C THR A 145 4.38 -6.74 -5.52
N ALA A 146 5.52 -6.60 -4.83
CA ALA A 146 5.72 -7.17 -3.50
C ALA A 146 4.65 -6.68 -2.51
N TYR A 147 4.49 -5.37 -2.41
CA TYR A 147 3.53 -4.78 -1.49
C TYR A 147 2.07 -5.20 -1.79
N ASN A 148 1.68 -5.28 -3.07
CA ASN A 148 0.35 -5.78 -3.45
C ASN A 148 0.17 -7.27 -3.13
N LEU A 149 1.21 -8.10 -3.31
CA LEU A 149 1.15 -9.51 -2.93
C LEU A 149 0.97 -9.67 -1.43
N TYR A 150 1.72 -8.92 -0.61
CA TYR A 150 1.52 -8.88 0.84
C TYR A 150 0.08 -8.50 1.21
N MET A 151 -0.46 -7.43 0.63
CA MET A 151 -1.84 -7.00 0.88
C MET A 151 -2.87 -8.04 0.44
N LYS A 152 -2.67 -8.71 -0.71
CA LYS A 152 -3.51 -9.83 -1.13
C LYS A 152 -3.42 -11.03 -0.16
N GLY A 153 -2.23 -11.31 0.36
CA GLY A 153 -2.02 -12.30 1.41
C GLY A 153 -2.83 -12.01 2.65
N MET A 154 -2.88 -10.75 3.10
CA MET A 154 -3.72 -10.33 4.23
C MET A 154 -5.21 -10.62 3.98
N VAL A 155 -5.71 -10.32 2.78
CA VAL A 155 -7.12 -10.60 2.46
C VAL A 155 -7.40 -12.10 2.44
N ALA A 156 -6.52 -12.90 1.81
CA ALA A 156 -6.68 -14.35 1.75
C ALA A 156 -6.63 -15.01 3.13
N PHE A 157 -5.75 -14.52 4.02
CA PHE A 157 -5.65 -14.99 5.40
C PHE A 157 -6.96 -14.78 6.17
N GLU A 158 -7.54 -13.58 6.08
CA GLU A 158 -8.81 -13.23 6.72
C GLU A 158 -10.01 -13.96 6.10
N ASP A 159 -9.91 -14.34 4.83
CA ASP A 159 -10.88 -15.21 4.15
C ASP A 159 -10.68 -16.71 4.46
N HIS A 160 -9.73 -17.06 5.34
CA HIS A 160 -9.38 -18.45 5.70
C HIS A 160 -8.85 -19.27 4.52
N GLN A 161 -8.39 -18.59 3.46
CA GLN A 161 -7.75 -19.19 2.28
C GLN A 161 -6.24 -19.31 2.52
N TYR A 162 -5.85 -20.13 3.50
CA TYR A 162 -4.49 -20.17 4.02
C TYR A 162 -3.44 -20.58 2.99
N GLU A 163 -3.75 -21.51 2.07
CA GLU A 163 -2.84 -21.91 1.00
C GLU A 163 -2.48 -20.74 0.08
N ASP A 164 -3.48 -19.94 -0.29
CA ASP A 164 -3.28 -18.78 -1.16
C ASP A 164 -2.58 -17.66 -0.39
N ALA A 165 -2.92 -17.45 0.88
CA ALA A 165 -2.21 -16.53 1.75
C ALA A 165 -0.71 -16.86 1.84
N LEU A 166 -0.36 -18.14 2.07
CA LEU A 166 1.02 -18.63 2.07
C LEU A 166 1.72 -18.35 0.74
N LYS A 167 1.11 -18.70 -0.39
CA LYS A 167 1.66 -18.42 -1.73
C LYS A 167 1.93 -16.93 -1.93
N TYR A 168 1.02 -16.07 -1.53
CA TYR A 168 1.18 -14.62 -1.65
C TYR A 168 2.29 -14.07 -0.75
N TYR A 169 2.34 -14.50 0.51
CA TYR A 169 3.37 -14.07 1.45
C TYR A 169 4.77 -14.51 1.02
N PHE A 170 4.96 -15.78 0.63
CA PHE A 170 6.26 -16.24 0.14
C PHE A 170 6.71 -15.49 -1.11
N LYS A 171 5.81 -15.27 -2.07
CA LYS A 171 6.14 -14.48 -3.28
C LYS A 171 6.52 -13.04 -2.93
N SER A 172 5.80 -12.41 -2.01
CA SER A 172 6.11 -11.06 -1.52
C SER A 172 7.52 -11.00 -0.91
N ILE A 173 7.80 -11.85 0.08
CA ILE A 173 9.09 -11.90 0.79
C ILE A 173 10.23 -12.17 -0.19
N THR A 174 10.05 -13.11 -1.12
CA THR A 174 11.04 -13.46 -2.13
C THR A 174 11.39 -12.27 -3.01
N ILE A 175 10.38 -11.52 -3.51
CA ILE A 175 10.61 -10.33 -4.33
C ILE A 175 11.34 -9.26 -3.54
N ILE A 176 10.99 -9.05 -2.27
CA ILE A 176 11.64 -8.02 -1.47
C ILE A 176 13.09 -8.42 -1.15
N GLY A 177 13.36 -9.70 -0.90
CA GLY A 177 14.73 -10.20 -0.72
C GLY A 177 15.64 -9.91 -1.93
N TYR A 178 15.10 -9.93 -3.15
CA TYR A 178 15.86 -9.54 -4.35
C TYR A 178 16.18 -8.05 -4.48
N ILE A 179 15.49 -7.17 -3.73
CA ILE A 179 15.70 -5.71 -3.79
C ILE A 179 16.31 -5.14 -2.50
N ASP A 180 16.43 -5.93 -1.43
CA ASP A 180 16.89 -5.48 -0.10
C ASP A 180 18.27 -4.80 -0.11
N ALA A 181 19.21 -5.30 -0.93
CA ALA A 181 20.55 -4.74 -1.04
C ALA A 181 20.58 -3.28 -1.57
N GLU A 182 19.56 -2.87 -2.33
CA GLU A 182 19.45 -1.53 -2.95
C GLU A 182 18.52 -0.58 -2.16
N MET A 183 17.95 -1.05 -1.04
CA MET A 183 16.95 -0.33 -0.26
C MET A 183 17.57 0.64 0.75
N SER A 184 16.89 1.77 0.97
CA SER A 184 17.21 2.69 2.05
C SER A 184 16.87 2.07 3.42
N GLU A 185 17.41 2.62 4.51
CA GLU A 185 17.10 2.12 5.86
C GLU A 185 15.61 2.25 6.21
N GLU A 186 14.94 3.32 5.79
CA GLU A 186 13.50 3.52 5.95
C GLU A 186 12.71 2.42 5.23
N SER A 187 13.16 2.05 4.04
CA SER A 187 12.53 1.01 3.24
C SER A 187 12.71 -0.36 3.89
N LYS A 188 13.89 -0.63 4.47
CA LYS A 188 14.19 -1.86 5.20
C LYS A 188 13.34 -2.01 6.47
N ILE A 189 13.01 -0.92 7.16
CA ILE A 189 12.10 -0.98 8.32
C ILE A 189 10.73 -1.50 7.90
N ILE A 190 10.14 -0.95 6.83
CA ILE A 190 8.85 -1.43 6.32
C ILE A 190 8.93 -2.88 5.85
N PHE A 191 10.05 -3.28 5.26
CA PHE A 191 10.25 -4.68 4.90
C PHE A 191 10.26 -5.61 6.11
N ARG A 192 11.01 -5.27 7.17
CA ARG A 192 11.04 -6.06 8.41
C ARG A 192 9.64 -6.19 9.00
N ASP A 193 8.88 -5.10 9.10
CA ASP A 193 7.49 -5.12 9.58
C ASP A 193 6.61 -6.08 8.73
N ILE A 194 6.74 -6.03 7.41
CA ILE A 194 6.01 -6.91 6.48
C ILE A 194 6.41 -8.37 6.66
N VAL A 195 7.71 -8.66 6.79
CA VAL A 195 8.24 -10.01 6.95
C VAL A 195 7.81 -10.60 8.29
N ASP A 196 7.88 -9.81 9.37
CA ASP A 196 7.52 -10.25 10.71
C ASP A 196 6.02 -10.56 10.81
N ASP A 197 5.15 -9.69 10.27
CA ASP A 197 3.71 -9.94 10.18
C ASP A 197 3.40 -11.17 9.31
N ALA A 198 4.01 -11.25 8.11
CA ALA A 198 3.81 -12.37 7.22
C ALA A 198 4.27 -13.69 7.85
N ASN A 199 5.42 -13.71 8.51
CA ASN A 199 5.94 -14.90 9.20
C ASN A 199 5.04 -15.32 10.37
N ALA A 200 4.48 -14.38 11.12
CA ALA A 200 3.50 -14.67 12.16
C ALA A 200 2.26 -15.38 11.58
N LYS A 201 1.74 -14.88 10.46
CA LYS A 201 0.59 -15.47 9.77
C LYS A 201 0.91 -16.81 9.10
N ILE A 202 2.09 -16.95 8.49
CA ILE A 202 2.58 -18.22 7.93
C ILE A 202 2.62 -19.31 9.00
N ARG A 203 3.06 -18.99 10.23
CA ARG A 203 3.08 -19.95 11.35
C ARG A 203 1.68 -20.42 11.74
N VAL A 204 0.68 -19.54 11.65
CA VAL A 204 -0.73 -19.90 11.89
C VAL A 204 -1.25 -20.79 10.77
N CYS A 205 -1.01 -20.43 9.50
CA CYS A 205 -1.46 -21.21 8.34
C CYS A 205 -0.88 -22.63 8.25
N LYS A 206 0.27 -22.89 8.88
CA LYS A 206 0.95 -24.20 8.87
C LYS A 206 0.48 -25.15 9.98
N LYS A 207 -0.24 -24.64 10.98
CA LYS A 207 -0.89 -25.45 12.00
C LYS A 207 -2.22 -25.98 11.49
#